data_AF-A0A935DS94-F1
#
_entry.id   AF-A0A935DS94-F1
#
_cell.length_a   1.000
_cell.length_b   1.000
_cell.length_c   1.000
_cell.angle_alpha   90.00
_cell.angle_beta   90.00
_cell.angle_gamma   90.00
#
_symmetry.space_group_name_H-M   'P 1'
#
loop_
_entity.id
_entity.type
_entity.pdbx_description
1 polymer ?
#
loop_
_entity_poly.entity_id
_entity_poly.type
_entity_poly.pdbx_seq_one_letter_code
_entity_poly.pdbx_strand_id
1 'polypeptide(L)'
;MPDHPLLLFSTPTKADRDAGHGGGTPVHRPSLDRQRQRIGPKLATLNQAFDARRLTLQQIAPTENPELVLVIEAIGSVDNFANAVRRVPGLEWLVEGDEEGIPPDEDFFDEKSPDKKLSGQLFMLATNRQALDELLSLWNHYQADPTAAFARGLAPFKHVFAQLKDIRPWGVEDRVGNDPSVLAGPNR
;
A
#
# COMPACT_ATOMS: atom_id res chain seq x y z
N MET A 1 -15.48 4.16 -29.83
CA MET A 1 -15.00 5.14 -28.82
C MET A 1 -14.84 4.39 -27.52
N PRO A 2 -13.68 4.39 -26.83
CA PRO A 2 -13.62 3.88 -25.48
C PRO A 2 -14.00 5.01 -24.50
N ASP A 3 -15.11 4.83 -23.80
CA ASP A 3 -15.50 5.60 -22.62
C ASP A 3 -14.51 5.31 -21.49
N HIS A 4 -13.55 6.21 -21.30
CA HIS A 4 -12.75 6.26 -20.08
C HIS A 4 -13.40 7.26 -19.12
N PRO A 5 -13.91 6.84 -17.96
CA PRO A 5 -14.41 7.79 -16.98
C PRO A 5 -13.23 8.64 -16.48
N LEU A 6 -13.38 9.96 -16.61
CA LEU A 6 -12.45 10.93 -16.02
C LEU A 6 -12.56 10.83 -14.50
N LEU A 7 -11.49 10.38 -13.84
CA LEU A 7 -11.33 10.52 -12.40
C LEU A 7 -11.14 12.00 -12.07
N LEU A 8 -12.25 12.69 -11.79
CA LEU A 8 -12.24 14.03 -11.22
C LEU A 8 -12.05 13.89 -9.71
N PHE A 9 -10.83 14.04 -9.23
CA PHE A 9 -10.56 14.15 -7.80
C PHE A 9 -11.05 15.50 -7.29
N SER A 10 -12.20 15.50 -6.60
CA SER A 10 -12.63 16.65 -5.82
C SER A 10 -11.65 16.86 -4.66
N THR A 11 -11.15 18.10 -4.55
CA THR A 11 -10.29 18.72 -3.52
C THR A 11 -9.78 17.82 -2.37
N PRO A 12 -8.45 17.82 -2.11
CA PRO A 12 -7.85 17.02 -1.04
C PRO A 12 -8.46 17.39 0.32
N THR A 13 -9.12 16.41 0.95
CA THR A 13 -9.52 16.49 2.35
C THR A 13 -8.31 16.17 3.22
N LYS A 14 -8.06 17.03 4.19
CA LYS A 14 -6.98 16.89 5.16
C LYS A 14 -7.21 15.61 5.99
N ALA A 15 -6.36 14.60 5.82
CA ALA A 15 -6.39 13.39 6.64
C ALA A 15 -6.26 13.77 8.13
N ASP A 16 -7.17 13.24 8.95
CA ASP A 16 -7.11 13.39 10.40
C ASP A 16 -5.94 12.56 10.96
N ARG A 17 -5.35 12.99 12.07
CA ARG A 17 -4.13 12.37 12.60
C ARG A 17 -4.49 11.17 13.46
N ASP A 18 -3.88 10.02 13.17
CA ASP A 18 -4.06 8.79 13.93
C ASP A 18 -3.84 8.95 15.44
N ALA A 19 -4.85 8.50 16.19
CA ALA A 19 -4.72 8.18 17.60
C ALA A 19 -4.06 6.80 17.72
N GLY A 20 -2.84 6.77 18.26
CA GLY A 20 -2.11 5.52 18.46
C GLY A 20 -2.84 4.57 19.43
N HIS A 21 -3.21 3.38 18.94
CA HIS A 21 -3.79 2.32 19.77
C HIS A 21 -2.69 1.35 20.21
N GLY A 22 -2.10 1.62 21.37
CA GLY A 22 -1.14 0.73 22.04
C GLY A 22 -1.84 -0.32 22.92
N GLY A 23 -1.37 -1.57 22.88
CA GLY A 23 -1.74 -2.60 23.85
C GLY A 23 -1.97 -4.03 23.32
N GLY A 24 -1.53 -4.37 22.11
CA GLY A 24 -1.63 -5.73 21.58
C GLY A 24 -0.51 -6.66 22.06
N THR A 25 -0.82 -7.95 22.14
CA THR A 25 0.18 -9.04 22.21
C THR A 25 1.14 -8.97 21.00
N PRO A 26 2.41 -9.38 21.14
CA PRO A 26 3.35 -9.37 20.03
C PRO A 26 2.79 -10.17 18.84
N VAL A 27 2.69 -9.51 17.69
CA VAL A 27 2.37 -10.16 16.43
C VAL A 27 3.66 -10.70 15.85
N HIS A 28 3.70 -12.02 15.60
CA HIS A 28 4.75 -12.63 14.82
C HIS A 28 4.76 -12.02 13.42
N ARG A 29 5.95 -11.73 12.92
CA ARG A 29 6.17 -11.19 11.57
C ARG A 29 7.15 -12.09 10.83
N PRO A 30 7.05 -12.17 9.49
CA PRO A 30 7.99 -12.94 8.71
C PRO A 30 9.43 -12.45 8.93
N SER A 31 10.37 -13.38 8.85
CA SER A 31 11.79 -13.02 8.76
C SER A 31 12.06 -12.15 7.54
N LEU A 32 13.19 -11.42 7.53
CA LEU A 32 13.55 -10.60 6.37
C LEU A 32 13.60 -11.43 5.09
N ASP A 33 14.25 -12.60 5.10
CA ASP A 33 14.34 -13.48 3.92
C ASP A 33 12.97 -13.96 3.44
N ARG A 34 12.09 -14.33 4.38
CA ARG A 34 10.72 -14.73 4.05
C ARG A 34 9.94 -13.55 3.46
N GLN A 35 10.11 -12.36 4.00
CA GLN A 35 9.49 -11.15 3.48
C GLN A 35 10.00 -10.82 2.06
N ARG A 36 11.29 -11.03 1.77
CA ARG A 36 11.83 -10.91 0.41
C ARG A 36 11.14 -11.83 -0.58
N GLN A 37 10.94 -13.09 -0.20
CA GLN A 37 10.29 -14.09 -1.05
C GLN A 37 8.82 -13.74 -1.33
N ARG A 38 8.09 -13.20 -0.34
CA ARG A 38 6.68 -12.84 -0.47
C ARG A 38 6.45 -11.56 -1.28
N ILE A 39 7.28 -10.54 -1.02
CA ILE A 39 7.07 -9.19 -1.57
C ILE A 39 7.77 -9.00 -2.91
N GLY A 40 8.88 -9.69 -3.17
CA GLY A 40 9.63 -9.58 -4.42
C GLY A 40 8.77 -9.75 -5.69
N PRO A 41 7.97 -10.82 -5.81
CA PRO A 41 7.08 -11.01 -6.95
C PRO A 41 6.02 -9.91 -7.09
N LYS A 42 5.50 -9.39 -5.98
CA LYS A 42 4.49 -8.32 -5.97
C LYS A 42 5.05 -7.00 -6.51
N LEU A 43 6.27 -6.65 -6.10
CA LEU A 43 7.01 -5.50 -6.64
C LEU A 43 7.35 -5.67 -8.13
N ALA A 44 7.62 -6.90 -8.58
CA ALA A 44 7.81 -7.18 -10.01
C ALA A 44 6.52 -6.93 -10.81
N THR A 45 5.36 -7.38 -10.30
CA THR A 45 4.05 -7.10 -10.89
C THR A 45 3.76 -5.61 -10.98
N LEU A 46 4.09 -4.83 -9.94
CA LEU A 46 3.98 -3.36 -9.96
C LEU A 46 4.81 -2.72 -11.06
N ASN A 47 6.06 -3.15 -11.22
CA ASN A 47 6.92 -2.67 -12.30
C ASN A 47 6.30 -2.96 -13.68
N GLN A 48 5.79 -4.17 -13.88
CA GLN A 48 5.13 -4.57 -15.11
C GLN A 48 3.87 -3.74 -15.39
N ALA A 49 3.08 -3.41 -14.35
CA ALA A 49 1.91 -2.54 -14.49
C ALA A 49 2.27 -1.14 -14.98
N PHE A 50 3.37 -0.57 -14.48
CA PHE A 50 3.89 0.71 -14.97
C PHE A 50 4.36 0.63 -16.42
N ASP A 51 5.09 -0.42 -16.80
CA ASP A 51 5.55 -0.61 -18.18
C ASP A 51 4.38 -0.75 -19.16
N ALA A 52 3.36 -1.52 -18.77
CA ALA A 52 2.14 -1.66 -19.56
C ALA A 52 1.40 -0.31 -19.70
N ARG A 53 1.29 0.47 -18.61
CA ARG A 53 0.67 1.81 -18.64
C ARG A 53 1.45 2.77 -19.53
N ARG A 54 2.78 2.73 -19.50
CA ARG A 54 3.65 3.54 -20.37
C ARG A 54 3.38 3.24 -21.85
N LEU A 55 3.31 1.97 -22.23
CA LEU A 55 3.05 1.57 -23.62
C LEU A 55 1.70 2.10 -24.12
N THR A 56 0.66 2.05 -23.27
CA THR A 56 -0.65 2.62 -23.59
C THR A 56 -0.57 4.13 -23.76
N LEU A 57 0.07 4.85 -22.83
CA LEU A 57 0.20 6.31 -22.89
C LEU A 57 1.00 6.79 -24.10
N GLN A 58 2.03 6.07 -24.52
CA GLN A 58 2.80 6.39 -25.72
C GLN A 58 1.94 6.46 -27.00
N GLN A 59 0.79 5.78 -27.04
CA GLN A 59 -0.10 5.79 -28.20
C GLN A 59 -1.09 6.96 -28.19
N ILE A 60 -1.47 7.44 -26.99
CA ILE A 60 -2.57 8.40 -26.81
C ILE A 60 -2.12 9.78 -26.32
N ALA A 61 -1.02 9.84 -25.58
CA ALA A 61 -0.46 11.03 -24.98
C ALA A 61 1.08 10.86 -24.76
N PRO A 62 1.89 10.91 -25.84
CA PRO A 62 3.31 10.52 -25.80
C PRO A 62 4.19 11.35 -24.87
N THR A 63 3.75 12.54 -24.49
CA THR A 63 4.46 13.47 -23.59
C THR A 63 4.10 13.28 -22.13
N GLU A 64 3.08 12.49 -21.81
CA GLU A 64 2.60 12.26 -20.44
C GLU A 64 3.33 11.10 -19.77
N ASN A 65 3.55 11.22 -18.46
CA ASN A 65 4.15 10.15 -17.67
C ASN A 65 3.08 9.21 -17.12
N PRO A 66 3.36 7.89 -17.00
CA PRO A 66 2.45 6.97 -16.34
C PRO A 66 2.36 7.26 -14.85
N GLU A 67 1.13 7.34 -14.37
CA GLU A 67 0.77 7.37 -12.96
C GLU A 67 -0.12 6.17 -12.64
N LEU A 68 0.05 5.62 -11.45
CA LEU A 68 -0.77 4.55 -10.87
C LEU A 68 -1.17 4.91 -9.44
N VAL A 69 -2.23 4.28 -8.94
CA VAL A 69 -2.49 4.22 -7.51
C VAL A 69 -1.92 2.91 -6.97
N LEU A 70 -1.18 3.00 -5.88
CA LEU A 70 -0.57 1.89 -5.15
C LEU A 70 -1.40 1.60 -3.91
N VAL A 71 -1.76 0.34 -3.69
CA VAL A 71 -2.35 -0.15 -2.45
C VAL A 71 -1.27 -0.86 -1.64
N ILE A 72 -1.15 -0.48 -0.37
CA ILE A 72 -0.23 -1.07 0.61
C ILE A 72 -1.07 -1.56 1.79
N GLU A 73 -0.97 -2.84 2.11
CA GLU A 73 -1.59 -3.44 3.29
C GLU A 73 -0.51 -3.81 4.30
N ALA A 74 -0.60 -3.26 5.52
CA ALA A 74 0.33 -3.52 6.61
C ALA A 74 -0.39 -4.12 7.82
N ILE A 75 0.21 -5.12 8.47
CA ILE A 75 -0.31 -5.68 9.73
C ILE A 75 0.13 -4.84 10.93
N GLY A 76 -0.83 -4.44 11.74
CA GLY A 76 -0.66 -3.47 12.82
C GLY A 76 -0.64 -2.03 12.31
N SER A 77 -0.17 -1.11 13.16
CA SER A 77 -0.08 0.31 12.84
C SER A 77 1.34 0.72 12.40
N VAL A 78 1.38 1.71 11.50
CA VAL A 78 2.59 2.36 11.00
C VAL A 78 2.53 3.86 11.28
N ASP A 79 3.12 4.27 12.39
CA ASP A 79 3.12 5.68 12.77
C ASP A 79 3.92 6.55 11.78
N ASN A 80 3.41 7.76 11.53
CA ASN A 80 4.07 8.80 10.74
C ASN A 80 4.33 8.44 9.27
N PHE A 81 3.64 7.45 8.70
CA PHE A 81 3.90 7.03 7.33
C PHE A 81 3.60 8.14 6.30
N ALA A 82 2.49 8.87 6.47
CA ALA A 82 2.17 10.03 5.61
C ALA A 82 3.30 11.09 5.56
N ASN A 83 4.01 11.29 6.68
CA ASN A 83 5.14 12.23 6.71
C ASN A 83 6.35 11.70 5.91
N ALA A 84 6.57 10.39 5.90
CA ALA A 84 7.62 9.75 5.12
C ALA A 84 7.28 9.76 3.62
N VAL A 85 6.03 9.46 3.25
CA VAL A 85 5.54 9.52 1.87
C VAL A 85 5.80 10.89 1.26
N ARG A 86 5.48 11.98 1.98
CA ARG A 86 5.71 13.36 1.55
C ARG A 86 7.18 13.73 1.28
N ARG A 87 8.13 12.88 1.68
CA ARG A 87 9.57 13.08 1.43
C ARG A 87 10.04 12.47 0.12
N VAL A 88 9.21 11.65 -0.52
CA VAL A 88 9.52 11.00 -1.80
C VAL A 88 8.81 11.76 -2.93
N PRO A 89 9.55 12.50 -3.77
CA PRO A 89 8.94 13.20 -4.90
C PRO A 89 8.19 12.24 -5.83
N GLY A 90 6.94 12.59 -6.17
CA GLY A 90 6.08 11.77 -7.01
C GLY A 90 5.24 10.72 -6.28
N LEU A 91 5.40 10.56 -4.96
CA LEU A 91 4.43 9.87 -4.12
C LEU A 91 3.46 10.87 -3.50
N GLU A 92 2.17 10.56 -3.60
CA GLU A 92 1.09 11.35 -3.00
C GLU A 92 0.21 10.46 -2.12
N TRP A 93 -0.13 10.95 -0.94
CA TRP A 93 -1.05 10.27 -0.03
C TRP A 93 -2.49 10.51 -0.46
N LEU A 94 -3.24 9.44 -0.71
CA LEU A 94 -4.65 9.54 -1.09
C LEU A 94 -5.55 9.15 0.07
N VAL A 95 -5.37 7.95 0.61
CA VAL A 95 -6.26 7.37 1.63
C VAL A 95 -5.47 6.55 2.63
N GLU A 96 -5.95 6.58 3.87
CA GLU A 96 -5.60 5.71 4.97
C GLU A 96 -6.89 5.06 5.49
N GLY A 97 -6.83 3.79 5.83
CA GLY A 97 -7.95 3.10 6.46
C GLY A 97 -7.47 2.00 7.39
N ASP A 98 -8.15 1.83 8.51
CA ASP A 98 -7.95 0.69 9.38
C ASP A 98 -8.61 -0.55 8.80
N GLU A 99 -7.92 -1.68 8.86
CA GLU A 99 -8.45 -2.99 8.51
C GLU A 99 -8.56 -3.85 9.77
N GLU A 100 -9.77 -4.32 10.07
CA GLU A 100 -10.04 -5.22 11.19
C GLU A 100 -10.41 -6.63 10.71
N GLY A 101 -10.18 -7.62 11.57
CA GLY A 101 -10.65 -8.97 11.32
C GLY A 101 -9.81 -9.75 10.31
N ILE A 102 -8.58 -9.31 10.04
CA ILE A 102 -7.65 -9.97 9.12
C ILE A 102 -7.35 -11.37 9.66
N PRO A 103 -7.56 -12.45 8.87
CA PRO A 103 -7.22 -13.80 9.32
C PRO A 103 -5.72 -13.92 9.55
N PRO A 104 -5.28 -14.59 10.65
CA PRO A 104 -3.88 -14.93 10.82
C PRO A 104 -3.43 -15.91 9.72
N ASP A 105 -2.15 -15.87 9.39
CA ASP A 105 -1.51 -16.76 8.42
C ASP A 105 -0.15 -17.25 8.94
N GLU A 106 0.58 -18.00 8.11
CA GLU A 106 1.88 -18.58 8.48
C GLU A 106 2.96 -17.52 8.79
N ASP A 107 2.80 -16.30 8.28
CA ASP A 107 3.75 -15.21 8.41
C ASP A 107 3.33 -14.21 9.50
N PHE A 108 2.01 -13.98 9.64
CA PHE A 108 1.41 -13.03 10.58
C PHE A 108 0.37 -13.69 11.47
N PHE A 109 0.68 -13.81 12.76
CA PHE A 109 -0.24 -14.33 13.78
C PHE A 109 0.11 -13.76 15.16
N ASP A 110 -0.85 -13.82 16.09
CA ASP A 110 -0.60 -13.45 17.49
C ASP A 110 0.11 -14.60 18.21
N GLU A 111 1.28 -14.34 18.80
CA GLU A 111 2.11 -15.40 19.42
C GLU A 111 1.41 -16.12 20.59
N LYS A 112 0.47 -15.46 21.26
CA LYS A 112 -0.26 -16.07 22.39
C LYS A 112 -1.60 -16.66 21.97
N SER A 113 -2.11 -16.27 20.81
CA SER A 113 -3.42 -16.71 20.33
C SER A 113 -3.38 -16.84 18.81
N PRO A 114 -2.80 -17.93 18.26
CA PRO A 114 -2.55 -18.06 16.83
C PRO A 114 -3.78 -17.92 15.93
N ASP A 115 -4.98 -18.23 16.43
CA ASP A 115 -6.26 -18.11 15.70
C ASP A 115 -6.91 -16.71 15.80
N LYS A 116 -6.31 -15.80 16.58
CA LYS A 116 -6.85 -14.47 16.78
C LYS A 116 -6.72 -13.65 15.51
N LYS A 117 -7.85 -13.04 15.10
CA LYS A 117 -7.87 -12.09 14.00
C LYS A 117 -7.01 -10.86 14.32
N LEU A 118 -6.31 -10.38 13.32
CA LEU A 118 -5.40 -9.25 13.40
C LEU A 118 -6.08 -7.97 12.92
N SER A 119 -5.47 -6.84 13.26
CA SER A 119 -5.74 -5.55 12.64
C SER A 119 -4.56 -5.11 11.78
N GLY A 120 -4.82 -4.19 10.87
CA GLY A 120 -3.86 -3.63 9.94
C GLY A 120 -4.26 -2.25 9.46
N GLN A 121 -3.46 -1.70 8.57
CA GLN A 121 -3.72 -0.44 7.89
C GLN A 121 -3.57 -0.63 6.38
N LEU A 122 -4.52 -0.05 5.64
CA LEU A 122 -4.49 0.06 4.19
C LEU A 122 -4.14 1.50 3.81
N PHE A 123 -3.16 1.64 2.93
CA PHE A 123 -2.75 2.92 2.37
C PHE A 123 -2.94 2.93 0.86
N MET A 124 -3.53 4.01 0.34
CA MET A 124 -3.55 4.29 -1.10
C MET A 124 -2.63 5.47 -1.40
N LEU A 125 -1.67 5.27 -2.30
CA LEU A 125 -0.73 6.29 -2.71
C LEU A 125 -0.80 6.51 -4.22
N ALA A 126 -0.91 7.75 -4.69
CA ALA A 126 -0.60 8.04 -6.09
C ALA A 126 0.91 7.94 -6.28
N THR A 127 1.34 7.36 -7.40
CA THR A 127 2.75 7.17 -7.70
C THR A 127 3.01 7.33 -9.19
N ASN A 128 4.13 7.98 -9.51
CA ASN A 128 4.71 7.97 -10.86
C ASN A 128 5.91 7.01 -10.94
N ARG A 129 6.58 6.96 -12.10
CA ARG A 129 7.73 6.09 -12.32
C ARG A 129 8.90 6.40 -11.37
N GLN A 130 9.26 7.67 -11.21
CA GLN A 130 10.37 8.10 -10.36
C GLN A 130 10.14 7.69 -8.89
N ALA A 131 8.92 7.90 -8.40
CA ALA A 131 8.53 7.52 -7.06
C ALA A 131 8.57 6.00 -6.82
N LEU A 132 8.14 5.21 -7.81
CA LEU A 132 8.27 3.76 -7.73
C LEU A 132 9.75 3.33 -7.68
N ASP A 133 10.61 3.93 -8.52
CA ASP A 133 12.04 3.62 -8.51
C ASP A 133 12.68 3.94 -7.15
N GLU A 134 12.27 5.03 -6.49
CA GLU A 134 12.69 5.37 -5.12
C GLU A 134 12.15 4.37 -4.08
N LEU A 135 10.88 3.97 -4.17
CA LEU A 135 10.31 2.94 -3.29
C LEU A 135 11.07 1.61 -3.40
N LEU A 136 11.42 1.20 -4.63
CA LEU A 136 12.22 0.01 -4.88
C LEU A 136 13.65 0.15 -4.36
N SER A 137 14.25 1.33 -4.46
CA SER A 137 15.56 1.64 -3.87
C SER A 137 15.53 1.50 -2.35
N LEU A 138 14.52 2.06 -1.68
CA LEU A 138 14.31 1.93 -0.24
C LEU A 138 14.13 0.47 0.18
N TRP A 139 13.34 -0.30 -0.57
CA TRP A 139 13.16 -1.72 -0.34
C TRP A 139 14.48 -2.50 -0.51
N ASN A 140 15.25 -2.23 -1.58
CA ASN A 140 16.56 -2.85 -1.79
C ASN A 140 17.55 -2.52 -0.68
N HIS A 141 17.54 -1.28 -0.19
CA HIS A 141 18.39 -0.88 0.93
C HIS A 141 17.97 -1.58 2.24
N TYR A 142 16.66 -1.64 2.52
CA TYR A 142 16.12 -2.38 3.67
C TYR A 142 16.48 -3.87 3.63
N GLN A 143 16.42 -4.48 2.44
CA GLN A 143 16.80 -5.87 2.25
C GLN A 143 18.30 -6.08 2.49
N ALA A 144 19.16 -5.18 2.03
CA ALA A 144 20.60 -5.31 2.22
C ALA A 144 21.00 -5.19 3.70
N ASP A 145 20.43 -4.20 4.40
CA ASP A 145 20.65 -4.00 5.83
C ASP A 145 19.42 -3.33 6.48
N PRO A 146 18.57 -4.09 7.20
CA PRO A 146 17.40 -3.53 7.86
C PRO A 146 17.76 -2.59 9.02
N THR A 147 19.00 -2.63 9.51
CA THR A 147 19.49 -1.81 10.62
C THR A 147 20.11 -0.49 10.15
N ALA A 148 20.57 -0.41 8.90
CA ALA A 148 21.21 0.78 8.32
C ALA A 148 20.31 2.02 8.40
N ALA A 149 20.83 3.15 8.85
CA ALA A 149 20.04 4.37 8.96
C ALA A 149 19.53 4.83 7.59
N PHE A 150 18.22 5.08 7.49
CA PHE A 150 17.65 5.76 6.32
C PHE A 150 17.86 7.27 6.42
N ALA A 151 17.77 7.97 5.29
CA ALA A 151 17.75 9.42 5.30
C ALA A 151 16.65 9.96 6.24
N ARG A 152 16.89 11.13 6.82
CA ARG A 152 16.03 11.70 7.85
C ARG A 152 14.56 11.77 7.39
N GLY A 153 13.68 11.11 8.13
CA GLY A 153 12.24 11.09 7.87
C GLY A 153 11.75 9.90 7.04
N LEU A 154 12.63 9.03 6.55
CA LEU A 154 12.26 7.85 5.77
C LEU A 154 12.21 6.55 6.59
N ALA A 155 12.56 6.59 7.88
CA ALA A 155 12.48 5.43 8.77
C ALA A 155 11.10 4.72 8.77
N PRO A 156 9.94 5.42 8.65
CA PRO A 156 8.65 4.74 8.56
C PRO A 156 8.50 3.73 7.43
N PHE A 157 9.23 3.89 6.31
CA PHE A 157 9.22 2.87 5.24
C PHE A 157 9.72 1.51 5.74
N LYS A 158 10.68 1.47 6.67
CA LYS A 158 11.13 0.20 7.26
C LYS A 158 10.03 -0.48 8.07
N HIS A 159 9.21 0.29 8.77
CA HIS A 159 8.10 -0.22 9.54
C HIS A 159 7.04 -0.81 8.61
N VAL A 160 6.69 -0.10 7.54
CA VAL A 160 5.83 -0.63 6.47
C VAL A 160 6.40 -1.94 5.93
N PHE A 161 7.67 -1.95 5.50
CA PHE A 161 8.31 -3.14 4.92
C PHE A 161 8.31 -4.36 5.84
N ALA A 162 8.52 -4.16 7.14
CA ALA A 162 8.46 -5.23 8.13
C ALA A 162 7.04 -5.74 8.39
N GLN A 163 6.04 -4.88 8.22
CA GLN A 163 4.62 -5.17 8.46
C GLN A 163 3.85 -5.54 7.17
N LEU A 164 4.50 -5.43 6.00
CA LEU A 164 3.85 -5.49 4.70
C LEU A 164 3.22 -6.87 4.44
N LYS A 165 1.90 -6.90 4.34
CA LYS A 165 1.14 -8.08 3.92
C LYS A 165 1.01 -8.11 2.39
N ASP A 166 0.64 -6.98 1.81
CA ASP A 166 0.44 -6.86 0.38
C ASP A 166 0.85 -5.50 -0.16
N ILE A 167 1.25 -5.50 -1.44
CA ILE A 167 1.52 -4.30 -2.21
C ILE A 167 1.14 -4.56 -3.67
N ARG A 168 0.24 -3.75 -4.22
CA ARG A 168 -0.31 -3.97 -5.56
C ARG A 168 -0.74 -2.66 -6.23
N PRO A 169 -0.84 -2.63 -7.57
CA PRO A 169 -1.53 -1.52 -8.22
C PRO A 169 -3.02 -1.60 -7.88
N TRP A 170 -3.67 -0.46 -7.71
CA TRP A 170 -5.11 -0.37 -7.54
C TRP A 170 -5.82 -1.05 -8.71
N GLY A 171 -6.69 -2.01 -8.39
CA GLY A 171 -7.35 -2.89 -9.35
C GLY A 171 -8.87 -2.73 -9.38
N VAL A 172 -9.54 -3.76 -9.91
CA VAL A 172 -11.02 -3.84 -9.93
C VAL A 172 -11.54 -4.30 -8.57
N GLU A 173 -10.77 -5.14 -7.89
CA GLU A 173 -11.00 -5.65 -6.54
C GLU A 173 -11.13 -4.53 -5.49
N ASP A 174 -10.44 -3.41 -5.71
CA ASP A 174 -10.44 -2.28 -4.77
C ASP A 174 -11.61 -1.32 -4.99
N ARG A 175 -12.40 -1.49 -6.06
CA ARG A 175 -13.58 -0.66 -6.32
C ARG A 175 -14.65 -0.97 -5.27
N VAL A 176 -14.82 -0.08 -4.31
CA VAL A 176 -15.97 -0.09 -3.39
C VAL A 176 -17.25 0.00 -4.22
N GLY A 177 -18.02 -1.10 -4.27
CA GLY A 177 -19.27 -1.15 -5.04
C GLY A 177 -19.74 -2.52 -5.54
N ASN A 178 -18.99 -3.61 -5.36
CA ASN A 178 -19.49 -4.95 -5.71
C ASN A 178 -20.00 -5.75 -4.49
N ASP A 179 -20.77 -5.09 -3.63
CA ASP A 179 -21.69 -5.78 -2.74
C ASP A 179 -23.04 -5.92 -3.46
N PRO A 180 -23.42 -7.12 -3.94
CA PRO A 180 -24.73 -7.35 -4.57
C PRO A 180 -25.91 -7.09 -3.60
N SER A 181 -25.64 -6.88 -2.31
CA SER A 181 -26.66 -6.66 -1.27
C SER A 181 -27.14 -5.20 -1.18
N VAL A 182 -26.46 -4.24 -1.80
CA VAL A 182 -26.80 -2.80 -1.71
C VAL A 182 -27.89 -2.39 -2.73
N LEU A 183 -28.28 -3.30 -3.63
CA LEU A 183 -29.38 -3.08 -4.58
C LEU A 183 -30.75 -3.59 -4.08
N ALA A 184 -30.81 -4.22 -2.91
CA ALA A 184 -32.08 -4.56 -2.27
C ALA A 184 -32.60 -3.38 -1.43
N GLY A 185 -33.13 -2.36 -2.12
CA GLY A 185 -33.99 -1.37 -1.47
C GLY A 185 -35.23 -2.05 -0.85
N PRO A 186 -35.83 -1.48 0.20
CA PRO A 186 -36.95 -2.12 0.90
C PRO A 186 -38.15 -2.20 -0.04
N ASN A 187 -38.60 -3.42 -0.31
CA ASN A 187 -39.86 -3.65 -1.01
C ASN A 187 -41.00 -3.24 -0.06
N ARG A 188 -41.86 -2.35 -0.54
CA ARG A 188 -43.10 -1.94 0.12
C ARG A 188 -44.07 -3.11 0.28
#